data_AF-A0A2G6TB87-F1
#
_entry.id   AF-A0A2G6TB87-F1
#
_cell.length_a   1.000
_cell.length_b   1.000
_cell.length_c   1.000
_cell.angle_alpha   90.00
_cell.angle_beta   90.00
_cell.angle_gamma   90.00
#
_symmetry.space_group_name_H-M   'P 1'
#
loop_
_entity.id
_entity.type
_entity.pdbx_description
1 polymer ?
#
loop_
_entity_poly.entity_id
_entity_poly.type
_entity_poly.pdbx_seq_one_letter_code
_entity_poly.pdbx_strand_id
1 'polypeptide(L)'
;MELKRLLRNVLEIKKIILLACILLCSACLSSAKIGDKLIGKTKSNIIKCWGSPIRTVVHGEQGEILIYGEQVFINAHRGGRLA
;
A
#
# COMPACT_ATOMS: atom_id res chain seq x y z
N MET A 1 50.95 -24.28 -4.73
CA MET A 1 50.11 -23.31 -5.45
C MET A 1 48.62 -23.64 -5.43
N GLU A 2 48.23 -24.92 -5.39
CA GLU A 2 46.81 -25.35 -5.44
C GLU A 2 45.94 -24.92 -4.24
N LEU A 3 46.49 -24.89 -3.01
CA LEU A 3 45.71 -24.54 -1.81
C LEU A 3 45.16 -23.11 -1.84
N LYS A 4 45.94 -22.14 -2.35
CA LYS A 4 45.51 -20.73 -2.51
C LYS A 4 44.43 -20.59 -3.60
N ARG A 5 44.40 -21.49 -4.58
CA ARG A 5 43.41 -21.51 -5.66
C ARG A 5 42.08 -22.08 -5.15
N LEU A 6 42.12 -23.16 -4.37
CA LEU A 6 40.94 -23.73 -3.71
C LEU A 6 40.29 -22.76 -2.72
N LEU A 7 41.09 -22.08 -1.89
CA LEU A 7 40.57 -21.12 -0.91
C LEU A 7 39.84 -19.93 -1.57
N ARG A 8 40.36 -19.47 -2.72
CA ARG A 8 39.76 -18.38 -3.50
C ARG A 8 38.40 -18.78 -4.09
N ASN A 9 38.31 -19.97 -4.66
CA ASN A 9 37.06 -20.47 -5.25
C ASN A 9 35.97 -20.66 -4.19
N VAL A 10 36.32 -21.16 -3.01
CA VAL A 10 35.40 -21.29 -1.88
C VAL A 10 34.92 -19.91 -1.39
N LEU A 11 35.79 -18.90 -1.40
CA LEU A 11 35.43 -17.53 -1.02
C LEU A 11 34.46 -16.90 -2.04
N GLU A 12 34.67 -17.11 -3.33
CA GLU A 12 33.78 -16.59 -4.39
C GLU A 12 32.40 -17.28 -4.37
N ILE A 13 32.35 -18.59 -4.12
CA ILE A 13 31.09 -19.33 -3.98
C ILE A 13 30.25 -18.78 -2.81
N LYS A 14 30.89 -18.44 -1.68
CA LYS A 14 30.18 -17.85 -0.52
C LYS A 14 29.55 -16.49 -0.85
N LYS A 15 30.23 -15.67 -1.66
CA LYS A 15 29.68 -14.38 -2.10
C LYS A 15 28.48 -14.56 -3.04
N ILE A 16 28.54 -15.54 -3.94
CA ILE A 16 27.43 -15.87 -4.85
C ILE A 16 26.22 -16.37 -4.05
N ILE A 17 26.44 -17.24 -3.05
CA ILE A 17 25.37 -17.71 -2.15
C ILE A 17 24.75 -16.54 -1.39
N LEU A 18 25.57 -15.63 -0.84
CA LEU A 18 25.09 -14.45 -0.13
C LEU A 18 24.25 -13.54 -1.03
N LEU A 19 24.70 -13.30 -2.26
CA LEU A 19 23.98 -12.47 -3.24
C LEU A 19 22.65 -13.10 -3.65
N ALA A 20 22.62 -14.43 -3.84
CA ALA A 20 21.39 -15.17 -4.14
C ALA A 20 20.37 -15.09 -3.00
N CYS A 21 20.81 -15.20 -1.74
CA CYS A 21 19.94 -15.04 -0.57
C CYS A 21 19.30 -13.63 -0.52
N ILE A 22 20.08 -12.58 -0.79
CA ILE A 22 19.55 -11.20 -0.78
C ILE A 22 18.50 -11.00 -1.88
N LEU A 23 18.74 -11.54 -3.08
CA LEU A 23 17.80 -11.50 -4.21
C LEU A 23 16.50 -12.28 -3.93
N LEU A 24 16.58 -13.41 -3.21
CA LEU A 24 15.39 -14.17 -2.82
C LEU A 24 14.57 -13.45 -1.75
N CYS A 25 15.22 -12.70 -0.85
CA CYS A 25 14.53 -11.95 0.20
C CYS A 25 13.78 -10.71 -0.31
N SER A 26 14.14 -10.15 -1.47
CA SER A 26 13.45 -8.95 -2.02
C SER A 26 12.10 -9.26 -2.68
N ALA A 27 11.82 -10.53 -2.99
CA ALA A 27 10.53 -10.95 -3.57
C ALA A 27 9.37 -10.98 -2.56
N CYS A 28 9.65 -10.82 -1.25
CA CYS A 28 8.65 -10.91 -0.18
C CYS A 28 8.13 -9.55 0.33
N LEU A 29 8.47 -8.43 -0.32
CA LEU A 29 7.72 -7.18 -0.12
C LEU A 29 6.38 -7.29 -0.85
N SER A 30 5.48 -8.10 -0.28
CA SER A 30 4.09 -8.19 -0.69
C SER A 30 3.46 -6.81 -0.56
N SER A 31 3.18 -6.18 -1.71
CA SER A 31 2.37 -4.97 -1.80
C SER A 31 0.93 -5.34 -1.42
N ALA A 32 0.69 -5.51 -0.12
CA ALA A 32 -0.63 -5.78 0.42
C ALA A 32 -1.48 -4.54 0.14
N LYS A 33 -2.39 -4.68 -0.84
CA LYS A 33 -3.36 -3.65 -1.19
C LYS A 33 -4.09 -3.25 0.08
N ILE A 34 -3.96 -1.99 0.46
CA ILE A 34 -4.45 -1.46 1.75
C ILE A 34 -5.94 -1.79 1.95
N GLY A 35 -6.71 -1.88 0.86
CA GLY A 35 -8.12 -2.29 0.88
C GLY A 35 -8.39 -3.66 1.52
N ASP A 36 -7.55 -4.67 1.25
CA ASP A 36 -7.78 -6.04 1.74
C ASP A 36 -7.58 -6.13 3.27
N LYS A 37 -6.74 -5.25 3.84
CA LYS A 37 -6.50 -5.17 5.29
C LYS A 37 -7.66 -4.52 6.06
N LEU A 38 -8.55 -3.81 5.37
CA LEU A 38 -9.66 -3.07 5.98
C LEU A 38 -10.96 -3.88 6.00
N ILE A 39 -11.04 -4.96 5.23
CA ILE A 39 -12.19 -5.86 5.22
C ILE A 39 -12.31 -6.51 6.62
N GLY A 40 -13.48 -6.37 7.25
CA GLY A 40 -13.74 -6.88 8.60
C GLY A 40 -13.21 -6.02 9.76
N LYS A 41 -12.60 -4.86 9.49
CA LYS A 41 -12.25 -3.88 10.53
C LYS A 41 -13.45 -3.01 10.90
N THR A 42 -13.49 -2.59 12.16
CA THR A 42 -14.55 -1.68 12.64
C THR A 42 -14.41 -0.30 11.99
N LYS A 43 -15.54 0.41 11.84
CA LYS A 43 -15.58 1.80 11.35
C LYS A 43 -14.55 2.69 12.05
N SER A 44 -14.45 2.59 13.38
CA SER A 44 -13.50 3.35 14.19
C SER A 44 -12.05 3.08 13.80
N ASN A 45 -11.70 1.83 13.47
CA ASN A 45 -10.36 1.48 13.04
C ASN A 45 -10.03 2.12 11.68
N ILE A 46 -10.97 2.07 10.73
CA ILE A 46 -10.84 2.67 9.41
C ILE A 46 -10.66 4.20 9.52
N ILE A 47 -11.49 4.88 10.31
CA ILE A 47 -11.39 6.33 10.54
C ILE A 47 -10.07 6.72 11.21
N LYS A 48 -9.56 5.91 12.15
CA LYS A 48 -8.25 6.17 12.78
C LYS A 48 -7.09 6.02 11.80
N CYS A 49 -7.18 5.08 10.87
CA CYS A 49 -6.11 4.83 9.90
C CYS A 49 -6.13 5.82 8.72
N TRP A 50 -7.33 6.20 8.23
CA TRP A 50 -7.51 6.96 6.99
C TRP A 50 -8.01 8.39 7.22
N GLY A 51 -8.30 8.77 8.46
CA GLY A 51 -8.89 10.05 8.82
C GLY A 51 -10.40 10.09 8.63
N SER A 52 -10.97 11.29 8.77
CA SER A 52 -12.40 11.51 8.52
C SER A 52 -12.70 11.32 7.02
N PRO A 53 -13.77 10.60 6.65
CA PRO A 53 -14.18 10.50 5.26
C PRO A 53 -14.61 11.87 4.72
N ILE A 54 -14.46 12.07 3.41
CA ILE A 54 -14.92 13.30 2.73
C ILE A 54 -16.45 13.35 2.71
N ARG A 55 -17.07 12.19 2.52
CA ARG A 55 -18.53 12.02 2.56
C ARG A 55 -18.89 10.70 3.19
N THR A 56 -20.02 10.70 3.88
CA THR A 56 -20.67 9.48 4.35
C THR A 56 -22.05 9.43 3.72
N VAL A 57 -22.37 8.32 3.06
CA VAL A 57 -23.70 8.07 2.49
C VAL A 57 -24.38 7.02 3.36
N VAL A 58 -25.51 7.39 3.97
CA VAL A 58 -26.30 6.48 4.79
C VAL A 58 -27.33 5.80 3.89
N HIS A 59 -27.36 4.47 3.90
CA HIS A 59 -28.35 3.69 3.17
C HIS A 59 -29.28 2.95 4.14
N GLY A 60 -30.07 3.72 4.89
CA GLY A 60 -31.05 3.20 5.85
C GLY A 60 -30.43 2.19 6.84
N GLU A 61 -31.08 1.03 6.97
CA GLU A 61 -30.62 -0.05 7.85
C GLU A 61 -29.49 -0.92 7.26
N GLN A 62 -29.13 -0.73 5.99
CA GLN A 62 -28.12 -1.53 5.29
C GLN A 62 -26.69 -1.04 5.55
N GLY A 63 -26.55 -0.02 6.40
CA GLY A 63 -25.27 0.53 6.83
C GLY A 63 -24.92 1.84 6.12
N GLU A 64 -23.64 2.18 6.15
CA GLU A 64 -23.12 3.43 5.63
C GLU A 64 -21.91 3.20 4.73
N ILE A 65 -21.76 4.05 3.71
CA ILE A 65 -20.63 4.04 2.79
C ILE A 65 -19.76 5.24 3.11
N LEU A 66 -18.50 4.98 3.46
CA LEU A 66 -17.49 6.00 3.71
C LEU A 66 -16.70 6.27 2.42
N ILE A 67 -16.70 7.51 1.95
CA ILE A 67 -16.03 7.91 0.70
C ILE A 67 -14.74 8.66 1.04
N TYR A 68 -13.62 8.11 0.58
CA TYR A 68 -12.27 8.66 0.69
C TYR A 68 -11.70 8.96 -0.70
N GLY A 69 -10.97 10.06 -0.86
CA GLY A 69 -10.42 10.48 -2.14
C GLY A 69 -9.87 11.90 -2.09
N GLU A 70 -9.69 12.53 -3.24
CA GLU A 70 -9.40 13.96 -3.35
C GLU A 70 -10.68 14.68 -3.77
N GLN A 71 -11.05 15.75 -3.06
CA GLN A 71 -12.24 16.55 -3.40
C GLN A 71 -11.85 17.74 -4.25
N VAL A 72 -12.11 17.68 -5.55
CA VAL A 72 -11.91 18.82 -6.47
C VAL A 72 -13.23 19.55 -6.65
N PHE A 73 -13.30 20.81 -6.18
CA PHE A 73 -14.43 21.69 -6.42
C PHE A 73 -14.23 22.43 -7.73
N ILE A 74 -14.99 22.07 -8.76
CA ILE A 74 -15.04 22.87 -9.99
C ILE A 74 -16.04 23.99 -9.73
N ASN A 75 -15.52 25.22 -9.57
CA ASN A 75 -16.36 26.41 -9.57
C ASN A 75 -16.99 26.55 -10.95
N ALA A 76 -18.22 26.05 -11.11
CA ALA A 76 -19.03 26.40 -12.25
C ALA A 76 -19.36 27.89 -12.12
N HIS A 77 -18.55 28.74 -12.75
CA HIS A 77 -18.86 30.15 -12.96
C HIS A 77 -20.09 30.23 -13.87
N ARG A 78 -21.28 29.99 -13.30
CA ARG A 78 -22.56 30.28 -13.94
C ARG A 78 -22.79 31.79 -13.83
N GLY A 79 -22.34 32.52 -14.85
CA GLY A 79 -22.80 33.86 -15.15
C GLY A 79 -24.26 33.84 -15.57
N GLY A 80 -25.17 33.57 -14.64
CA GLY A 80 -26.60 33.48 -14.89
C GLY A 80 -27.37 33.87 -13.65
N ARG A 81 -27.93 35.08 -13.68
CA ARG A 81 -28.93 35.64 -12.76
C ARG A 81 -29.81 34.58 -12.11
N LEU A 82 -29.85 34.58 -10.79
CA LEU A 82 -31.04 34.22 -10.05
C LEU A 82 -31.63 35.53 -9.51
N ALA A 83 -32.95 35.64 -9.69
CA ALA A 83 -33.78 36.84 -9.55
C ALA A 83 -33.71 37.49 -8.16
#